data_AF-A0A8H3QBU6-F1
#
_entry.id   AF-A0A8H3QBU6-F1
#
_cell.length_a   1.000
_cell.length_b   1.000
_cell.length_c   1.000
_cell.angle_alpha   90.00
_cell.angle_beta   90.00
_cell.angle_gamma   90.00
#
_symmetry.space_group_name_H-M   'P 1'
#
loop_
_entity.id
_entity.type
_entity.pdbx_description
1 polymer ?
#
loop_
_entity_poly.entity_id
_entity_poly.type
_entity_poly.pdbx_seq_one_letter_code
_entity_poly.pdbx_strand_id
1 'polypeptide(L)'
;MAFYSCPYTYIDGRVCEKKCYQKEGCHIHWKRRTRIPCGECGTPTASSYGMCTKHAGKYYSKANYDKNKLQDKKRDQVSRVIQKYVRDWLYRPGGPIMKKAETRFYITASRQRIGSRQVGTY
;
A
#
# COMPACT_ATOMS: atom_id res chain seq x y z
N MET A 1 -11.87 12.39 20.54
CA MET A 1 -12.68 11.15 20.60
C MET A 1 -14.13 11.56 20.86
N ALA A 2 -15.06 11.17 19.99
CA ALA A 2 -16.48 11.49 20.19
C ALA A 2 -17.13 10.44 21.11
N PHE A 3 -17.91 10.90 22.09
CA PHE A 3 -18.74 10.04 22.92
C PHE A 3 -20.13 9.93 22.28
N TYR A 4 -20.62 8.71 22.10
CA TYR A 4 -21.98 8.45 21.65
C TYR A 4 -22.86 8.10 22.86
N SER A 5 -24.14 8.47 22.81
CA SER A 5 -25.15 7.92 23.71
C SER A 5 -25.64 6.57 23.17
N CYS A 6 -25.79 5.59 24.06
CA CYS A 6 -26.31 4.28 23.66
C CYS A 6 -27.77 4.42 23.17
N PRO A 7 -28.09 4.05 21.91
CA PRO A 7 -29.41 4.26 21.33
C PRO A 7 -30.45 3.18 21.71
N TYR A 8 -30.13 2.32 22.68
CA TYR A 8 -31.00 1.19 23.02
C TYR A 8 -32.21 1.67 23.82
N THR A 9 -33.40 1.32 23.33
CA THR A 9 -34.69 1.56 23.98
C THR A 9 -35.13 0.32 24.76
N TYR A 10 -35.43 0.49 26.04
CA TYR A 10 -36.10 -0.52 26.85
C TYR A 10 -37.56 -0.67 26.42
N ILE A 11 -38.21 -1.76 26.84
CA ILE A 11 -39.64 -2.00 26.60
C ILE A 11 -40.50 -0.86 27.17
N ASP A 12 -40.05 -0.26 28.27
CA ASP A 12 -40.70 0.87 28.94
C ASP A 12 -40.49 2.22 28.23
N GLY A 13 -39.91 2.24 27.03
CA GLY A 13 -39.65 3.45 26.23
C GLY A 13 -38.44 4.27 26.67
N ARG A 14 -37.79 3.93 27.79
CA ARG A 14 -36.56 4.61 28.27
C ARG A 14 -35.38 4.31 27.35
N VAL A 15 -34.52 5.29 27.14
CA VAL A 15 -33.24 5.10 26.43
C VAL A 15 -32.12 4.85 27.43
N CYS A 16 -31.17 3.98 27.08
CA CYS A 16 -30.06 3.64 27.97
C CYS A 16 -29.16 4.83 28.32
N GLU A 17 -28.97 5.76 27.37
CA GLU A 17 -28.21 7.03 27.48
C GLU A 17 -26.76 6.93 27.98
N LYS A 18 -26.27 5.72 28.29
CA LYS A 18 -24.89 5.49 28.70
C LYS A 18 -23.94 5.97 27.61
N LYS A 19 -22.96 6.79 28.01
CA LYS A 19 -21.88 7.23 27.14
C LYS A 19 -21.03 6.02 26.74
N CYS A 20 -20.86 5.82 25.44
CA CYS A 20 -20.10 4.74 24.85
C CYS A 20 -19.24 5.23 23.68
N TYR A 21 -18.14 4.51 23.42
CA TYR A 21 -17.26 4.81 22.28
C TYR A 21 -17.77 4.23 20.97
N GLN A 22 -18.72 3.29 21.02
CA GLN A 22 -19.30 2.65 19.84
C GLN A 22 -20.66 3.23 19.51
N LYS A 23 -20.87 3.53 18.22
CA LYS A 23 -22.17 3.95 17.68
C LYS A 23 -23.27 2.88 17.80
N GLU A 24 -22.87 1.61 17.87
CA GLU A 24 -23.78 0.45 17.88
C GLU A 24 -24.43 0.23 19.25
N GLY A 25 -23.91 0.87 20.30
CA GLY A 25 -24.44 0.80 21.65
C GLY A 25 -23.37 0.57 22.72
N CYS A 26 -23.80 0.59 23.98
CA CYS A 26 -22.93 0.29 25.11
C CYS A 26 -22.55 -1.20 25.11
N HIS A 27 -21.49 -1.56 25.83
CA HIS A 27 -20.97 -2.94 25.88
C HIS A 27 -22.02 -4.00 26.24
N ILE A 28 -22.99 -3.67 27.10
CA ILE A 28 -24.10 -4.56 27.49
C ILE A 28 -25.01 -4.82 26.28
N HIS A 29 -25.49 -3.77 25.61
CA HIS A 29 -26.40 -3.90 24.48
C HIS A 29 -25.71 -4.40 23.21
N TRP A 30 -24.42 -4.14 23.07
CA TRP A 30 -23.62 -4.72 22.00
C TRP A 30 -23.56 -6.25 22.07
N LYS A 31 -23.54 -6.85 23.27
CA LYS A 31 -23.64 -8.31 23.43
C LYS A 31 -25.04 -8.84 23.09
N ARG A 32 -26.09 -8.09 23.43
CA ARG A 32 -27.50 -8.47 23.25
C ARG A 32 -28.04 -8.28 21.83
N ARG A 33 -27.31 -7.56 20.97
CA ARG A 33 -27.73 -7.30 19.59
C ARG A 33 -28.02 -8.60 18.83
N THR A 34 -29.02 -8.56 17.96
CA THR A 34 -29.27 -9.62 16.99
C THR A 34 -28.04 -9.81 16.12
N ARG A 35 -27.51 -11.03 16.11
CA ARG A 35 -26.33 -11.40 15.32
C ARG A 35 -26.79 -11.93 13.97
N ILE A 36 -26.14 -11.50 12.90
CA ILE A 36 -26.40 -12.03 11.56
C ILE A 36 -25.88 -13.48 11.54
N PRO A 37 -26.67 -14.47 11.08
CA PRO A 37 -26.20 -15.84 10.97
C PRO A 37 -25.06 -15.93 9.94
N CYS A 38 -24.11 -16.83 10.16
CA CYS A 38 -23.06 -17.09 9.20
C CYS A 38 -23.65 -17.66 7.91
N GLY A 39 -23.22 -17.15 6.76
CA GLY A 39 -23.71 -17.63 5.46
C GLY A 39 -23.47 -19.12 5.16
N GLU A 40 -22.48 -19.76 5.80
CA GLU A 40 -22.15 -21.17 5.54
C GLU A 40 -22.69 -22.13 6.62
N CYS A 41 -22.61 -21.77 7.90
CA CYS A 41 -23.02 -22.67 9.00
C CYS A 41 -24.19 -22.15 9.85
N GLY A 42 -24.77 -21.01 9.51
CA GLY A 42 -25.90 -20.43 10.24
C GLY A 42 -25.58 -19.90 11.64
N THR A 43 -24.33 -20.05 12.13
CA THR A 43 -24.00 -19.63 13.50
C THR A 43 -24.07 -18.11 13.66
N PRO A 44 -24.73 -17.61 14.72
CA PRO A 44 -24.86 -16.17 14.95
C PRO A 44 -23.49 -15.53 15.07
N THR A 45 -23.23 -14.59 14.19
CA THR A 45 -21.89 -14.03 13.96
C THR A 45 -21.84 -12.55 14.28
N ALA A 46 -20.73 -12.18 14.92
CA ALA A 46 -20.39 -10.80 15.24
C ALA A 46 -19.63 -10.06 14.13
N SER A 47 -19.09 -10.82 13.18
CA SER A 47 -18.25 -10.32 12.09
C SER A 47 -19.05 -9.41 11.15
N SER A 48 -18.42 -8.30 10.76
CA SER A 48 -18.93 -7.39 9.75
C SER A 48 -19.11 -8.04 8.38
N TYR A 49 -18.36 -9.11 8.10
CA TYR A 49 -18.43 -9.85 6.83
C TYR A 49 -19.58 -10.88 6.80
N GLY A 50 -20.37 -11.00 7.88
CA GLY A 50 -21.43 -12.01 7.96
C GLY A 50 -20.90 -13.46 8.02
N MET A 51 -19.62 -13.64 8.36
CA MET A 51 -18.97 -14.96 8.41
C MET A 51 -18.41 -15.25 9.81
N CYS A 52 -18.65 -16.46 10.31
CA CYS A 52 -18.13 -16.88 11.60
C CYS A 52 -16.59 -16.95 11.56
N THR A 53 -15.95 -17.01 12.73
CA THR A 53 -14.48 -17.03 12.84
C THR A 53 -13.83 -18.15 12.03
N LYS A 54 -14.48 -19.32 11.94
CA LYS A 54 -13.99 -20.46 11.15
C LYS A 54 -14.01 -20.19 9.64
N HIS A 55 -15.03 -19.51 9.12
CA HIS A 55 -15.19 -19.28 7.68
C HIS A 55 -14.70 -17.90 7.22
N ALA A 56 -14.46 -16.96 8.14
CA ALA A 56 -14.03 -15.61 7.81
C ALA A 56 -12.61 -15.55 7.21
N GLY A 57 -11.77 -16.55 7.48
CA GLY A 57 -10.37 -16.58 7.02
C GLY A 57 -10.21 -16.40 5.50
N LYS A 58 -11.05 -17.07 4.70
CA LYS A 58 -11.02 -16.96 3.23
C LYS A 58 -11.33 -15.52 2.76
N TYR A 59 -12.31 -14.87 3.38
CA TYR A 59 -12.73 -13.51 3.04
C TYR A 59 -11.68 -12.48 3.44
N TYR A 60 -11.10 -12.63 4.64
CA TYR A 60 -9.98 -11.79 5.08
C TYR A 60 -8.77 -11.93 4.17
N SER A 61 -8.41 -13.17 3.80
CA SER A 61 -7.29 -13.43 2.91
C SER A 61 -7.48 -12.76 1.55
N LYS A 62 -8.67 -12.90 0.95
CA LYS A 62 -9.00 -12.23 -0.32
C LYS A 62 -8.93 -10.70 -0.21
N ALA A 63 -9.56 -10.13 0.81
CA ALA A 63 -9.52 -8.68 1.04
C ALA A 63 -8.09 -8.16 1.27
N ASN A 64 -7.25 -8.95 1.94
CA ASN A 64 -5.84 -8.60 2.18
C ASN A 64 -5.02 -8.66 0.88
N TYR A 65 -5.24 -9.70 0.06
CA TYR A 65 -4.62 -9.80 -1.26
C TYR A 65 -4.97 -8.60 -2.14
N ASP A 66 -6.25 -8.22 -2.20
CA ASP A 66 -6.69 -7.07 -3.01
C ASP A 66 -6.06 -5.76 -2.51
N LYS A 67 -5.98 -5.57 -1.19
CA LYS A 67 -5.29 -4.41 -0.59
C LYS A 67 -3.81 -4.37 -0.94
N ASN A 68 -3.11 -5.51 -0.84
CA ASN A 68 -1.68 -5.59 -1.16
C ASN A 68 -1.45 -5.31 -2.64
N LYS A 69 -2.26 -5.90 -3.52
CA LYS A 69 -2.20 -5.65 -4.97
C LYS A 69 -2.37 -4.17 -5.32
N LEU A 70 -3.27 -3.46 -4.61
CA LEU A 70 -3.42 -2.01 -4.78
C LEU A 70 -2.19 -1.23 -4.26
N GLN A 71 -1.59 -1.66 -3.16
CA GLN A 71 -0.35 -1.04 -2.67
C GLN A 71 0.82 -1.27 -3.62
N ASP A 72 0.96 -2.47 -4.18
CA ASP A 72 2.02 -2.79 -5.13
C ASP A 72 1.90 -1.94 -6.40
N LYS A 73 0.68 -1.71 -6.90
CA LYS A 73 0.45 -0.76 -8.01
C LYS A 73 0.87 0.67 -7.67
N LYS A 74 0.59 1.13 -6.44
CA LYS A 74 1.04 2.46 -5.98
C LYS A 74 2.57 2.53 -5.89
N ARG A 75 3.20 1.48 -5.36
CA ARG A 75 4.67 1.37 -5.28
C ARG A 75 5.30 1.34 -6.67
N ASP A 76 4.74 0.58 -7.61
CA ASP A 76 5.20 0.54 -9.00
C ASP A 76 5.12 1.92 -9.65
N GLN A 77 4.00 2.63 -9.48
CA GLN A 77 3.84 3.99 -9.99
C GLN A 77 4.92 4.94 -9.42
N VAL A 78 5.16 4.90 -8.11
CA VAL A 78 6.20 5.70 -7.46
C VAL A 78 7.59 5.33 -7.98
N SER A 79 7.88 4.03 -8.09
CA SER A 79 9.14 3.52 -8.63
C SER A 79 9.41 4.02 -10.04
N ARG A 80 8.39 4.04 -10.92
CA ARG A 80 8.53 4.57 -12.28
C ARG A 80 8.87 6.06 -12.29
N VAL A 81 8.24 6.83 -11.42
CA VAL A 81 8.52 8.27 -11.28
C VAL A 81 9.96 8.48 -10.80
N ILE A 82 10.38 7.78 -9.74
CA ILE A 82 11.74 7.86 -9.23
C ILE A 82 12.75 7.45 -10.30
N GLN A 83 12.52 6.32 -10.99
CA GLN A 83 13.40 5.86 -12.07
C GLN A 83 13.52 6.90 -13.20
N LYS A 84 12.44 7.60 -13.54
CA LYS A 84 12.47 8.68 -14.54
C LYS A 84 13.39 9.82 -14.09
N TYR A 85 13.25 10.28 -12.85
CA TYR A 85 14.10 11.35 -12.31
C TYR A 85 15.56 10.93 -12.19
N VAL A 86 15.83 9.72 -11.71
CA VAL A 86 17.18 9.17 -11.62
C VAL A 86 17.80 9.07 -13.01
N ARG A 87 17.06 8.59 -14.01
CA ARG A 87 17.55 8.54 -15.39
C ARG A 87 17.85 9.94 -15.93
N ASP A 88 16.97 10.91 -15.73
CA ASP A 88 17.22 12.30 -16.16
C ASP A 88 18.51 12.84 -15.53
N TRP A 89 18.68 12.68 -14.23
CA TRP A 89 19.87 13.13 -13.51
C TRP A 89 21.16 12.45 -13.97
N LEU A 90 21.12 11.13 -14.19
CA LEU A 90 22.30 10.35 -14.61
C LEU A 90 22.81 10.75 -16.01
N TYR A 91 21.88 11.02 -16.94
CA TYR A 91 22.17 11.20 -18.37
C TYR A 91 22.12 12.67 -18.85
N ARG A 92 21.81 13.63 -17.98
CA ARG A 92 21.88 15.07 -18.31
C ARG A 92 23.30 15.48 -18.75
N PRO A 93 23.47 16.50 -19.63
CA PRO A 93 24.78 17.07 -19.92
C PRO A 93 25.56 17.45 -18.65
N GLY A 94 26.84 17.07 -18.58
CA GLY A 94 27.66 17.21 -17.36
C GLY A 94 27.26 16.28 -16.20
N GLY A 95 26.28 15.41 -16.40
CA GLY A 95 25.86 14.37 -15.46
C GLY A 95 26.88 13.22 -15.36
N PRO A 96 26.74 12.35 -14.35
CA PRO A 96 27.76 11.35 -14.03
C PRO A 96 28.08 10.39 -15.18
N ILE A 97 27.06 9.92 -15.90
CA ILE A 97 27.28 8.97 -17.01
C ILE A 97 27.84 9.69 -18.24
N MET A 98 27.33 10.88 -18.56
CA MET A 98 27.82 11.67 -19.69
C MET A 98 29.29 12.07 -19.51
N LYS A 99 29.67 12.54 -18.31
CA LYS A 99 31.08 12.82 -17.98
C LYS A 99 31.96 11.59 -18.16
N LYS A 100 31.50 10.42 -17.71
CA LYS A 100 32.26 9.16 -17.88
C LYS A 100 32.41 8.78 -19.36
N ALA A 101 31.38 9.02 -20.18
CA ALA A 101 31.42 8.77 -21.62
C ALA A 101 32.37 9.75 -22.35
N GLU A 102 32.29 11.04 -22.02
CA GLU A 102 33.21 12.08 -22.53
C GLU A 102 34.67 11.71 -22.22
N THR A 103 34.99 11.39 -20.96
CA THR A 103 36.34 10.97 -20.57
C THR A 103 36.81 9.75 -21.37
N ARG A 104 35.95 8.74 -21.56
CA ARG A 104 36.28 7.56 -22.38
C ARG A 104 36.53 7.93 -23.84
N PHE A 105 35.73 8.81 -24.41
CA PHE A 105 35.90 9.29 -25.78
C PHE A 105 37.28 9.95 -25.94
N TYR A 106 37.63 10.90 -25.06
CA TYR A 106 38.93 11.57 -25.10
C TYR A 106 40.11 10.60 -24.91
N ILE A 107 40.02 9.63 -24.00
CA ILE A 107 41.06 8.60 -23.81
C ILE A 107 41.25 7.77 -25.08
N THR A 108 40.16 7.32 -25.71
CA THR A 108 40.21 6.50 -26.92
C THR A 108 40.78 7.28 -28.10
N ALA A 109 40.34 8.53 -28.31
CA ALA A 109 40.85 9.41 -29.36
C ALA A 109 42.34 9.73 -29.18
N SER A 110 42.81 9.83 -27.92
CA SER A 110 44.22 10.04 -27.61
C SER A 110 45.07 8.81 -27.92
N ARG A 111 44.56 7.60 -27.63
CA ARG A 111 45.22 6.33 -27.98
C ARG A 111 45.34 6.13 -29.49
N GLN A 112 44.29 6.44 -30.26
CA GLN A 112 44.33 6.37 -31.73
C GLN A 112 45.38 7.30 -32.32
N ARG A 113 45.50 8.54 -31.80
CA ARG A 113 46.53 9.50 -32.23
C ARG A 113 47.96 9.06 -31.93
N ILE A 114 48.19 8.39 -30.80
CA ILE A 114 49.52 7.84 -30.45
C ILE A 114 49.85 6.64 -31.36
N GLY A 115 48.90 5.75 -31.61
CA GLY A 115 49.06 4.60 -32.50
C GLY A 115 49.34 5.00 -33.97
N SER A 116 48.69 6.04 -34.48
CA SER A 116 48.95 6.57 -35.84
C SER A 116 50.30 7.29 -35.97
N ARG A 117 50.91 7.74 -34.87
CA ARG A 117 52.20 8.46 -34.87
C ARG A 117 53.41 7.52 -34.93
N GLN A 118 53.24 6.23 -34.61
CA GLN A 118 54.31 5.22 -34.69
C GLN A 118 54.45 4.57 -36.07
N VAL A 119 53.50 4.76 -37.00
CA VAL A 119 53.52 4.15 -38.35
C VAL A 119 54.06 5.12 -39.41
N GLY A 120 54.60 6.28 -38.99
CA GLY A 120 55.01 7.38 -39.87
C GLY A 120 56.47 7.81 -39.72
N THR A 121 57.38 6.87 -39.46
CA THR A 121 58.83 7.12 -39.54
C THR A 121 59.48 6.03 -40.39
N TYR A 122 59.54 6.25 -41.69
CA TYR A 122 60.47 5.61 -42.63
C TYR A 122 61.37 6.70 -43.21
#